data_AF-A0A963H7K1-F1
#
_entry.id   AF-A0A963H7K1-F1
#
_cell.length_a   1.000
_cell.length_b   1.000
_cell.length_c   1.000
_cell.angle_alpha   90.00
_cell.angle_beta   90.00
_cell.angle_gamma   90.00
#
_symmetry.space_group_name_H-M   'P 1'
#
loop_
_entity.id
_entity.type
_entity.pdbx_description
1 polymer ?
#
loop_
_entity_poly.entity_id
_entity_poly.type
_entity_poly.pdbx_seq_one_letter_code
_entity_poly.pdbx_strand_id
1 'polypeptide(L)'
;MKRALLATACCLLAASVLADAPAVPAASSGEPSVPQIGDCVRFREGGDGLLLRTPTYWLTGSLVGIARERRKLGLCPRFGKPASAHTQGERALLAAAMPCVEQLPDGGPVDVEVLRLRVRVDDWETPWSYQHGTTGWLFRGQFLDQTLARGVVLDMDASWLERCEAVR
;
A
#
# COMPACT_ATOMS: atom_id res chain seq x y z
N MET A 1 51.60 34.45 -63.82
CA MET A 1 50.34 35.19 -64.09
C MET A 1 49.35 34.90 -62.97
N LYS A 2 48.78 35.97 -62.36
CA LYS A 2 47.57 36.03 -61.51
C LYS A 2 47.71 35.43 -60.08
N ARG A 3 47.87 36.29 -59.06
CA ARG A 3 46.84 36.92 -58.18
C ARG A 3 46.50 35.99 -56.99
N ALA A 4 46.99 36.22 -55.77
CA ALA A 4 46.69 37.32 -54.82
C ALA A 4 45.52 36.97 -53.87
N LEU A 5 45.84 36.86 -52.57
CA LEU A 5 45.03 37.18 -51.37
C LEU A 5 43.76 36.30 -51.13
N LEU A 6 43.28 36.01 -49.91
CA LEU A 6 43.35 36.66 -48.60
C LEU A 6 43.07 35.60 -47.51
N ALA A 7 43.78 35.70 -46.39
CA ALA A 7 43.44 35.05 -45.14
C ALA A 7 42.26 35.78 -44.48
N THR A 8 41.32 35.05 -43.89
CA THR A 8 40.36 35.63 -42.94
C THR A 8 40.05 34.60 -41.87
N ALA A 9 40.63 34.82 -40.71
CA ALA A 9 40.41 34.05 -39.50
C ALA A 9 39.00 34.33 -38.96
N CYS A 10 38.21 33.27 -38.77
CA CYS A 10 36.92 33.34 -38.08
C CYS A 10 37.10 32.69 -36.71
N CYS A 11 37.13 33.51 -35.66
CA CYS A 11 37.19 33.08 -34.27
C CYS A 11 35.95 33.60 -33.53
N LEU A 12 35.39 32.70 -32.72
CA LEU A 12 34.61 32.94 -31.49
C LEU A 12 33.12 33.31 -31.64
N LEU A 13 32.25 32.37 -31.20
CA LEU A 13 31.44 32.47 -29.97
C LEU A 13 30.41 31.32 -29.93
N ALA A 14 30.76 30.21 -29.30
CA ALA A 14 29.79 29.19 -28.90
C ALA A 14 29.39 29.46 -27.43
N ALA A 15 28.22 30.05 -27.22
CA ALA A 15 27.63 30.21 -25.90
C ALA A 15 26.85 28.92 -25.55
N SER A 16 27.42 28.07 -24.71
CA SER A 16 26.72 26.92 -24.13
C SER A 16 25.92 27.37 -22.91
N VAL A 17 24.60 27.50 -23.07
CA VAL A 17 23.63 27.60 -21.98
C VAL A 17 23.57 26.25 -21.26
N LEU A 18 23.99 26.24 -19.99
CA LEU A 18 23.70 25.16 -19.04
C LEU A 18 22.37 25.49 -18.37
N ALA A 19 21.31 24.78 -18.75
CA ALA A 19 20.06 24.81 -18.02
C ALA A 19 20.24 24.05 -16.71
N ASP A 20 20.25 24.78 -15.59
CA ASP A 20 20.17 24.24 -14.24
C ASP A 20 18.74 23.72 -14.03
N ALA A 21 18.54 22.41 -14.22
CA ALA A 21 17.26 21.78 -13.90
C ALA A 21 17.17 21.65 -12.37
N PRO A 22 16.11 22.16 -11.71
CA PRO A 22 15.97 22.00 -10.28
C PRO A 22 15.90 20.50 -9.95
N ALA A 23 16.79 20.06 -9.05
CA ALA A 23 16.81 18.70 -8.55
C ALA A 23 15.44 18.38 -7.92
N VAL A 24 14.64 17.58 -8.61
CA VAL A 24 13.45 16.96 -8.04
C VAL A 24 13.96 16.11 -6.86
N PRO A 25 13.51 16.34 -5.62
CA PRO A 25 13.95 15.52 -4.51
C PRO A 25 13.56 14.07 -4.81
N ALA A 26 14.57 13.21 -4.92
CA ALA A 26 14.37 11.79 -5.08
C ALA A 26 13.51 11.33 -3.89
N ALA A 27 12.31 10.83 -4.18
CA ALA A 27 11.56 10.06 -3.22
C ALA A 27 12.51 8.98 -2.69
N SER A 28 12.75 8.96 -1.39
CA SER A 28 13.57 7.94 -0.77
C SER A 28 12.87 6.61 -0.99
N SER A 29 13.33 5.88 -1.99
CA SER A 29 13.08 4.45 -2.17
C SER A 29 13.85 3.71 -1.08
N GLY A 30 13.49 3.95 0.18
CA GLY A 30 14.00 3.17 1.29
C GLY A 30 13.58 1.72 1.06
N GLU A 31 14.57 0.84 1.00
CA GLU A 31 14.35 -0.61 0.95
C GLU A 31 13.31 -0.99 2.04
N PRO A 32 12.30 -1.83 1.73
CA PRO A 32 11.30 -2.20 2.72
C PRO A 32 12.00 -2.90 3.88
N SER A 33 12.20 -2.18 4.98
CA SER A 33 12.82 -2.77 6.16
C SER A 33 11.89 -3.83 6.71
N VAL A 34 12.46 -4.96 7.12
CA VAL A 34 11.72 -6.03 7.79
C VAL A 34 11.01 -5.46 9.03
N PRO A 35 9.68 -5.65 9.18
CA PRO A 35 8.94 -5.15 10.34
C PRO A 35 9.53 -5.63 11.65
N GLN A 36 9.60 -4.77 12.66
CA GLN A 36 10.08 -5.06 14.00
C GLN A 36 8.97 -4.88 15.04
N ILE A 37 9.05 -5.66 16.13
CA ILE A 37 8.15 -5.47 17.27
C ILE A 37 8.32 -4.06 17.82
N GLY A 38 7.22 -3.37 18.06
CA GLY A 38 7.18 -1.96 18.45
C GLY A 38 7.05 -0.98 17.29
N ASP A 39 7.22 -1.40 16.03
CA ASP A 39 6.99 -0.54 14.88
C ASP A 39 5.54 -0.04 14.85
N CYS A 40 5.37 1.24 14.53
CA CYS A 40 4.08 1.81 14.22
C CYS A 40 3.67 1.39 12.81
N VAL A 41 2.48 0.79 12.72
CA VAL A 41 1.87 0.36 11.45
C VAL A 41 0.52 1.01 11.25
N ARG A 42 0.15 1.22 9.99
CA ARG A 42 -1.13 1.76 9.56
C ARG A 42 -1.75 0.85 8.52
N PHE A 43 -3.00 0.48 8.75
CA PHE A 43 -3.89 -0.03 7.73
C PHE A 43 -4.70 1.14 7.17
N ARG A 44 -4.92 1.19 5.86
CA ARG A 44 -5.61 2.31 5.21
C ARG A 44 -6.59 1.84 4.15
N GLU A 45 -7.68 2.60 4.01
CA GLU A 45 -8.67 2.41 2.95
C GLU A 45 -8.91 3.73 2.23
N GLY A 46 -8.83 3.66 0.90
CA GLY A 46 -8.91 4.83 0.05
C GLY A 46 -7.66 5.69 0.10
N GLY A 47 -7.67 6.76 -0.69
CA GLY A 47 -6.51 7.63 -0.85
C GLY A 47 -5.41 7.05 -1.77
N ASP A 48 -5.68 5.97 -2.50
CA ASP A 48 -4.72 5.44 -3.50
C ASP A 48 -4.97 6.02 -4.91
N GLY A 49 -5.84 7.04 -4.99
CA GLY A 49 -6.18 7.72 -6.23
C GLY A 49 -5.14 8.78 -6.62
N LEU A 50 -5.05 9.06 -7.92
CA LEU A 50 -4.11 10.07 -8.44
C LEU A 50 -4.37 11.47 -7.86
N LEU A 51 -5.65 11.80 -7.61
CA LEU A 51 -6.11 13.11 -7.11
C LEU A 51 -6.37 13.13 -5.61
N LEU A 52 -6.97 12.06 -5.05
CA LEU A 52 -7.25 11.92 -3.63
C LEU A 52 -6.25 10.95 -3.02
N ARG A 53 -5.27 11.51 -2.30
CA ARG A 53 -4.17 10.74 -1.70
C ARG A 53 -4.32 10.47 -0.20
N THR A 54 -5.16 11.25 0.48
CA THR A 54 -5.38 11.07 1.91
C THR A 54 -6.29 9.85 2.14
N PRO A 55 -5.91 8.90 3.01
CA PRO A 55 -6.79 7.79 3.36
C PRO A 55 -8.06 8.33 3.98
N THR A 56 -9.20 7.87 3.48
CA THR A 56 -10.50 8.29 4.01
C THR A 56 -10.77 7.59 5.34
N TYR A 57 -10.29 6.34 5.47
CA TYR A 57 -10.40 5.53 6.68
C TYR A 57 -9.08 4.83 6.95
N TRP A 58 -8.80 4.59 8.22
CA TRP A 58 -7.52 4.06 8.65
C TRP A 58 -7.60 3.43 10.03
N LEU A 59 -6.63 2.59 10.32
CA LEU A 59 -6.37 2.06 11.65
C LEU A 59 -4.86 2.14 11.89
N THR A 60 -4.45 2.64 13.04
CA THR A 60 -3.05 2.62 13.48
C THR A 60 -2.87 1.75 14.70
N GLY A 61 -1.66 1.22 14.83
CA GLY A 61 -1.30 0.41 15.97
C GLY A 61 0.18 0.13 16.05
N SER A 62 0.55 -0.58 17.10
CA SER A 62 1.92 -1.00 17.37
C SER A 62 2.05 -2.50 17.13
N LEU A 63 3.13 -2.93 16.46
CA LEU A 63 3.38 -4.34 16.19
C LEU A 63 3.76 -5.09 17.48
N VAL A 64 3.02 -6.13 17.84
CA VAL A 64 3.24 -6.96 19.05
C VAL A 64 3.53 -8.43 18.73
N GLY A 65 3.52 -8.82 17.46
CA GLY A 65 3.94 -10.15 17.03
C GLY A 65 4.09 -10.27 15.52
N ILE A 66 4.95 -11.20 15.11
CA ILE A 66 5.22 -11.51 13.71
C ILE A 66 5.18 -13.03 13.56
N ALA A 67 4.39 -13.53 12.62
CA ALA A 67 4.31 -14.95 12.30
C ALA A 67 4.54 -15.15 10.80
N ARG A 68 5.34 -16.17 10.45
CA ARG A 68 5.51 -16.62 9.06
C ARG A 68 4.75 -17.92 8.91
N GLU A 69 3.86 -17.96 7.93
CA GLU A 69 3.02 -19.11 7.66
C GLU A 69 3.23 -19.58 6.24
N ARG A 70 3.20 -20.90 6.02
CA ARG A 70 3.09 -21.47 4.69
C ARG A 70 1.64 -21.86 4.44
N ARG A 71 1.03 -21.27 3.41
CA ARG A 71 -0.37 -21.52 3.05
C ARG A 71 -0.46 -21.98 1.60
N LYS A 72 -1.34 -22.94 1.32
CA LYS A 72 -1.71 -23.28 -0.06
C LYS A 72 -2.71 -22.26 -0.58
N LEU A 73 -2.40 -21.63 -1.72
CA LEU A 73 -3.31 -20.72 -2.40
C LEU A 73 -4.57 -21.46 -2.83
N GLY A 74 -5.67 -21.10 -2.20
CA GLY A 74 -7.01 -21.55 -2.56
C GLY A 74 -7.71 -20.57 -3.50
N LEU A 75 -8.92 -20.93 -3.91
CA LEU A 75 -9.80 -20.03 -4.65
C LEU A 75 -10.37 -18.95 -3.72
N CYS A 76 -10.51 -17.73 -4.23
CA CYS A 76 -11.20 -16.66 -3.51
C CYS A 76 -12.70 -16.98 -3.34
N PRO A 77 -13.30 -16.74 -2.16
CA PRO A 77 -14.74 -16.88 -1.97
C PRO A 77 -15.55 -16.06 -2.97
N ARG A 78 -16.57 -16.67 -3.60
CA ARG A 78 -17.48 -16.01 -4.54
C ARG A 78 -18.89 -15.96 -3.98
N PHE A 79 -19.46 -14.76 -3.91
CA PHE A 79 -20.79 -14.52 -3.34
C PHE A 79 -21.88 -14.18 -4.37
N GLY A 80 -21.55 -14.17 -5.67
CA GLY A 80 -22.52 -13.92 -6.75
C GLY A 80 -23.09 -12.51 -6.81
N LYS A 81 -22.43 -11.53 -6.17
CA LYS A 81 -22.85 -10.12 -6.09
C LYS A 81 -21.63 -9.19 -6.09
N PRO A 82 -21.78 -7.91 -6.49
CA PRO A 82 -20.67 -6.96 -6.50
C PRO A 82 -20.11 -6.74 -5.10
N ALA A 83 -18.82 -6.39 -5.01
CA ALA A 83 -18.10 -6.16 -3.74
C ALA A 83 -18.81 -5.12 -2.84
N SER A 84 -19.45 -4.12 -3.42
CA SER A 84 -20.23 -3.09 -2.71
C SER A 84 -21.45 -3.62 -1.97
N ALA A 85 -21.94 -4.82 -2.34
CA ALA A 85 -23.06 -5.50 -1.71
C ALA A 85 -22.63 -6.64 -0.76
N HIS A 86 -21.33 -6.80 -0.52
CA HIS A 86 -20.84 -7.76 0.46
C HIS A 86 -21.27 -7.32 1.86
N THR A 87 -21.63 -8.28 2.68
CA THR A 87 -21.85 -8.12 4.12
C THR A 87 -20.51 -8.15 4.84
N GLN A 88 -20.53 -7.78 6.11
CA GLN A 88 -19.34 -7.82 6.95
C GLN A 88 -18.78 -9.24 7.12
N GLY A 89 -19.64 -10.23 7.34
CA GLY A 89 -19.21 -11.63 7.46
C GLY A 89 -18.61 -12.18 6.15
N GLU A 90 -19.18 -11.82 5.00
CA GLU A 90 -18.60 -12.19 3.69
C GLU A 90 -17.24 -11.54 3.47
N ARG A 91 -17.06 -10.28 3.91
CA ARG A 91 -15.76 -9.62 3.90
C ARG A 91 -14.76 -10.32 4.81
N ALA A 92 -15.17 -10.73 6.01
CA ALA A 92 -14.33 -11.51 6.91
C ALA A 92 -13.90 -12.86 6.30
N LEU A 93 -14.82 -13.57 5.65
CA LEU A 93 -14.50 -14.81 4.92
C LEU A 93 -13.51 -14.58 3.78
N LEU A 94 -13.70 -13.51 3.00
CA LEU A 94 -12.76 -13.13 1.94
C LEU A 94 -11.38 -12.81 2.52
N ALA A 95 -11.31 -11.97 3.54
CA ALA A 95 -10.07 -11.57 4.20
C ALA A 95 -9.31 -12.77 4.81
N ALA A 96 -10.01 -13.73 5.42
CA ALA A 96 -9.42 -14.95 5.97
C ALA A 96 -8.85 -15.89 4.90
N ALA A 97 -9.42 -15.85 3.69
CA ALA A 97 -8.95 -16.61 2.54
C ALA A 97 -7.71 -15.98 1.87
N MET A 98 -7.40 -14.71 2.14
CA MET A 98 -6.26 -14.03 1.52
C MET A 98 -4.91 -14.56 2.06
N PRO A 99 -3.88 -14.69 1.20
CA PRO A 99 -3.94 -14.53 -0.26
C PRO A 99 -4.67 -15.71 -0.94
N CYS A 100 -5.51 -15.40 -1.93
CA CYS A 100 -6.26 -16.35 -2.74
C CYS A 100 -6.20 -15.98 -4.23
N VAL A 101 -6.57 -16.91 -5.10
CA VAL A 101 -6.59 -16.72 -6.57
C VAL A 101 -7.98 -16.92 -7.13
N GLU A 102 -8.29 -16.25 -8.25
CA GLU A 102 -9.58 -16.45 -8.94
C GLU A 102 -9.66 -17.78 -9.70
N GLN A 103 -8.50 -18.28 -10.12
CA GLN A 103 -8.34 -19.54 -10.84
C GLN A 103 -7.07 -20.22 -10.33
N LEU A 104 -7.12 -21.52 -10.11
CA LEU A 104 -5.93 -22.30 -9.77
C LEU A 104 -5.05 -22.46 -11.01
N PRO A 105 -3.72 -22.46 -10.86
CA PRO A 105 -2.84 -22.77 -11.98
C PRO A 105 -3.01 -24.24 -12.40
N ASP A 106 -2.62 -24.56 -13.63
CA ASP A 106 -2.82 -25.89 -14.24
C ASP A 106 -2.13 -27.05 -13.49
N GLY A 107 -1.25 -26.73 -12.53
CA GLY A 107 -0.60 -27.68 -11.60
C GLY A 107 -1.25 -27.81 -10.22
N GLY A 108 -2.38 -27.15 -9.96
CA GLY A 108 -3.07 -27.16 -8.67
C GLY A 108 -2.58 -26.09 -7.67
N PRO A 109 -3.06 -26.11 -6.41
CA PRO A 109 -2.70 -25.12 -5.40
C PRO A 109 -1.20 -25.00 -5.15
N VAL A 110 -0.69 -23.77 -5.11
CA VAL A 110 0.72 -23.44 -4.85
C VAL A 110 0.92 -23.02 -3.40
N ASP A 111 1.99 -23.49 -2.76
CA ASP A 111 2.38 -23.00 -1.44
C ASP A 111 3.02 -21.61 -1.53
N VAL A 112 2.54 -20.70 -0.70
CA VAL A 112 3.13 -19.36 -0.53
C VAL A 112 3.48 -19.10 0.92
N GLU A 113 4.49 -18.28 1.12
CA GLU A 113 4.80 -17.73 2.44
C GLU A 113 3.96 -16.47 2.66
N VAL A 114 3.30 -16.42 3.82
CA VAL A 114 2.47 -15.31 4.26
C VAL A 114 3.07 -14.78 5.56
N LEU A 115 3.22 -13.46 5.63
CA LEU A 115 3.66 -12.78 6.83
C LEU A 115 2.42 -12.22 7.55
N ARG A 116 2.11 -12.75 8.73
CA ARG A 116 1.01 -12.29 9.59
C ARG A 116 1.55 -11.43 10.71
N LEU A 117 0.91 -10.30 10.94
CA LEU A 117 1.30 -9.29 11.91
C LEU A 117 0.22 -9.20 12.99
N ARG A 118 0.62 -9.32 14.25
CA ARG A 118 -0.26 -9.05 15.41
C ARG A 118 -0.13 -7.58 15.78
N VAL A 119 -1.18 -6.80 15.53
CA VAL A 119 -1.20 -5.35 15.70
C VAL A 119 -2.05 -5.01 16.92
N ARG A 120 -1.46 -4.35 17.91
CA ARG A 120 -2.21 -3.76 19.01
C ARG A 120 -2.75 -2.40 18.58
N VAL A 121 -4.07 -2.25 18.57
CA VAL A 121 -4.77 -1.07 18.06
C VAL A 121 -4.56 0.13 18.98
N ASP A 122 -4.17 1.26 18.40
CA ASP A 122 -3.95 2.52 19.13
C ASP A 122 -5.03 3.56 18.79
N ASP A 123 -5.37 3.73 17.51
CA ASP A 123 -6.40 4.67 17.04
C ASP A 123 -6.98 4.27 15.67
N TRP A 124 -8.14 4.80 15.30
CA TRP A 124 -8.79 4.47 14.01
C TRP A 124 -9.82 5.53 13.58
N GLU A 125 -10.08 5.55 12.27
CA GLU A 125 -11.21 6.24 11.66
C GLU A 125 -11.96 5.26 10.74
N THR A 126 -13.28 5.20 10.86
CA THR A 126 -14.12 4.24 10.11
C THR A 126 -15.35 4.92 9.49
N PRO A 127 -15.87 4.41 8.37
CA PRO A 127 -17.13 4.91 7.83
C PRO A 127 -18.30 4.60 8.79
N TRP A 128 -19.08 5.61 9.13
CA TRP A 128 -20.24 5.46 10.03
C TRP A 128 -21.57 5.18 9.31
N SER A 129 -21.63 5.43 7.99
CA SER A 129 -22.83 5.23 7.17
C SER A 129 -22.46 4.56 5.84
N TYR A 130 -23.44 3.92 5.20
CA TYR A 130 -23.24 3.33 3.87
C TYR A 130 -22.96 4.37 2.78
N GLN A 131 -23.32 5.64 3.01
CA GLN A 131 -22.98 6.73 2.09
C GLN A 131 -21.50 7.13 2.20
N HIS A 132 -20.87 6.82 3.33
CA HIS A 132 -19.48 7.15 3.62
C HIS A 132 -18.51 6.04 3.19
N GLY A 133 -18.99 4.80 2.97
CA GLY A 133 -18.19 3.70 2.43
C GLY A 133 -18.74 2.32 2.81
N THR A 134 -18.72 1.36 1.90
CA THR A 134 -19.28 0.00 2.12
C THR A 134 -18.38 -1.15 1.71
N THR A 135 -17.30 -0.86 0.98
CA THR A 135 -16.46 -1.87 0.31
C THR A 135 -15.21 -2.24 1.11
N GLY A 136 -15.01 -1.66 2.29
CA GLY A 136 -13.81 -1.82 3.11
C GLY A 136 -13.91 -2.87 4.21
N TRP A 137 -12.77 -3.25 4.75
CA TRP A 137 -12.59 -3.97 6.00
C TRP A 137 -12.97 -3.12 7.21
N LEU A 138 -12.84 -1.78 7.14
CA LEU A 138 -13.26 -0.87 8.19
C LEU A 138 -14.71 -0.43 8.01
N PHE A 139 -15.54 -0.57 9.05
CA PHE A 139 -16.90 -0.05 9.07
C PHE A 139 -17.44 0.07 10.49
N ARG A 140 -18.01 1.23 10.86
CA ARG A 140 -18.70 1.48 12.14
C ARG A 140 -17.93 1.00 13.38
N GLY A 141 -16.66 1.38 13.47
CA GLY A 141 -15.80 0.99 14.59
C GLY A 141 -15.43 -0.50 14.59
N GLN A 142 -15.45 -1.16 13.43
CA GLN A 142 -15.06 -2.55 13.29
C GLN A 142 -13.97 -2.72 12.23
N PHE A 143 -13.12 -3.71 12.43
CA PHE A 143 -12.24 -4.29 11.42
C PHE A 143 -12.75 -5.69 11.11
N LEU A 144 -13.26 -5.89 9.89
CA LEU A 144 -13.98 -7.10 9.50
C LEU A 144 -15.11 -7.36 10.51
N ASP A 145 -15.12 -8.51 11.18
CA ASP A 145 -16.08 -8.93 12.20
C ASP A 145 -15.64 -8.59 13.65
N GLN A 146 -14.51 -7.90 13.83
CA GLN A 146 -13.97 -7.56 15.14
C GLN A 146 -14.26 -6.11 15.50
N THR A 147 -14.79 -5.88 16.72
CA THR A 147 -14.99 -4.52 17.25
C THR A 147 -13.65 -3.90 17.63
N LEU A 148 -13.40 -2.69 17.14
CA LEU A 148 -12.21 -1.92 17.45
C LEU A 148 -12.33 -1.29 18.84
N ALA A 149 -11.30 -1.50 19.64
CA ALA A 149 -11.07 -0.80 20.89
C ALA A 149 -9.56 -0.63 21.08
N ARG A 150 -9.14 0.41 21.80
CA ARG A 150 -7.70 0.59 22.09
C ARG A 150 -7.18 -0.62 22.85
N GLY A 151 -6.01 -1.11 22.46
CA GLY A 151 -5.33 -2.23 23.07
C GLY A 151 -5.77 -3.61 22.57
N VAL A 152 -6.84 -3.74 21.76
CA VAL A 152 -7.17 -5.04 21.14
C VAL A 152 -6.08 -5.43 20.16
N VAL A 153 -5.84 -6.74 20.02
CA VAL A 153 -4.81 -7.26 19.12
C VAL A 153 -5.50 -7.90 17.92
N LEU A 154 -5.22 -7.37 16.74
CA LEU A 154 -5.73 -7.87 15.46
C LEU A 154 -4.64 -8.68 14.76
N ASP A 155 -5.02 -9.78 14.12
CA ASP A 155 -4.15 -10.52 13.21
C ASP A 155 -4.39 -10.04 11.77
N MET A 156 -3.34 -9.51 11.14
CA MET A 156 -3.44 -8.82 9.86
C MET A 156 -2.38 -9.34 8.89
N ASP A 157 -2.69 -9.31 7.59
CA ASP A 157 -1.68 -9.59 6.58
C ASP A 157 -0.67 -8.44 6.51
N ALA A 158 0.62 -8.74 6.46
CA ALA A 158 1.65 -7.72 6.34
C ALA A 158 1.50 -6.87 5.07
N SER A 159 0.98 -7.45 3.98
CA SER A 159 0.78 -6.73 2.72
C SER A 159 -0.29 -5.64 2.81
N TRP A 160 -1.11 -5.63 3.86
CA TRP A 160 -2.13 -4.60 4.09
C TRP A 160 -1.61 -3.42 4.91
N LEU A 161 -0.41 -3.53 5.46
CA LEU A 161 0.10 -2.58 6.45
C LEU A 161 1.24 -1.75 5.87
N GLU A 162 1.16 -0.46 6.11
CA GLU A 162 2.22 0.49 5.86
C GLU A 162 2.89 0.88 7.18
N ARG A 163 4.16 1.29 7.14
CA ARG A 163 4.77 1.95 8.31
C ARG A 163 4.14 3.33 8.48
N CYS A 164 3.89 3.72 9.72
CA CYS A 164 3.50 5.10 9.99
C CYS A 164 4.62 6.06 9.51
N GLU A 165 4.23 7.22 8.99
CA GLU A 165 5.19 8.28 8.73
C GLU A 165 5.87 8.66 10.05
N ALA A 166 7.20 8.74 10.05
CA ALA A 166 7.91 9.36 11.15
C ALA A 166 7.44 10.81 11.25
N VAL A 167 6.89 11.19 12.39
CA VAL A 167 6.63 12.60 12.70
C VAL A 167 7.97 13.33 12.58
N ARG A 168 8.11 14.15 11.54
CA ARG A 168 9.29 14.97 11.32
C ARG A 168 9.20 16.25 12.15
#